data_AF-A0A318TXH1-F1
#
_entry.id   AF-A0A318TXH1-F1
#
_cell.length_a   1.000
_cell.length_b   1.000
_cell.length_c   1.000
_cell.angle_alpha   90.00
_cell.angle_beta   90.00
_cell.angle_gamma   90.00
#
_symmetry.space_group_name_H-M   'P 1'
#
loop_
_entity.id
_entity.type
_entity.pdbx_description
1 polymer ?
#
loop_
_entity_poly.entity_id
_entity_poly.type
_entity_poly.pdbx_seq_one_letter_code
_entity_poly.pdbx_strand_id
1 'polypeptide(L)'
;MKKFIIIPALLMLLFMSPLLTSAKSGYYQPAKESDEELVMDLFFSLLLPTVQDEVCKYYSDSLIECPMVYPYEIKILKMERTNHYRGYIFSVTIEITPVLGAHNPVGRDQLTYKITPSDVTLEQFKHQKTFELPPHLQDLKRKQ
;
A
#
# COMPACT_ATOMS: atom_id res chain seq x y z
N MET A 1 -2.85 50.42 -38.92
CA MET A 1 -2.05 50.07 -37.72
C MET A 1 -2.80 49.05 -36.85
N LYS A 2 -2.88 47.77 -37.25
CA LYS A 2 -3.51 46.71 -36.43
C LYS A 2 -2.86 45.32 -36.58
N LYS A 3 -1.85 45.16 -37.45
CA LYS A 3 -1.24 43.86 -37.78
C LYS A 3 -0.06 43.45 -36.88
N PHE A 4 0.43 44.36 -36.03
CA PHE A 4 1.60 44.10 -35.16
C PHE A 4 1.24 43.64 -33.73
N ILE A 5 -0.05 43.60 -33.36
CA ILE A 5 -0.50 43.21 -32.01
C ILE A 5 -0.84 41.69 -31.92
N ILE A 6 -1.03 41.02 -33.06
CA ILE A 6 -1.50 39.61 -33.07
C ILE A 6 -0.36 38.62 -32.78
N ILE A 7 0.89 38.97 -33.12
CA ILE A 7 2.06 38.09 -32.96
C ILE A 7 2.44 37.81 -31.49
N PRO A 8 2.47 38.80 -30.56
CA PRO A 8 2.78 38.51 -29.16
C PRO A 8 1.67 37.73 -28.43
N ALA A 9 0.42 37.83 -28.88
CA ALA A 9 -0.70 37.10 -28.27
C ALA A 9 -0.64 35.58 -28.57
N LEU A 10 -0.18 35.20 -29.77
CA LEU A 10 -0.01 33.78 -30.14
C LEU A 10 1.18 33.12 -29.42
N LEU A 11 2.22 33.90 -29.12
CA LEU A 11 3.40 33.41 -28.38
C LEU A 11 3.08 33.16 -26.89
N MET A 12 2.15 33.92 -26.31
CA MET A 12 1.74 33.78 -24.90
C MET A 12 0.91 32.51 -24.65
N LEU A 13 0.17 32.04 -25.66
CA LEU A 13 -0.58 30.77 -25.61
C LEU A 13 0.34 29.52 -25.59
N LEU A 14 1.58 29.62 -26.07
CA LEU A 14 2.55 28.52 -26.05
C LEU A 14 3.15 28.26 -24.65
N PHE A 15 3.03 29.20 -23.71
CA PHE A 15 3.51 29.04 -22.33
C PHE A 15 2.44 28.50 -21.36
N MET A 16 1.19 28.32 -21.83
CA MET A 16 0.07 27.77 -21.05
C MET A 16 -0.21 26.31 -21.41
N SER A 17 0.80 25.53 -21.80
CA SER A 17 0.64 24.09 -21.83
C SER A 17 0.57 23.60 -20.38
N PRO A 18 -0.49 22.87 -19.97
CA PRO A 18 -0.50 22.26 -18.65
C PRO A 18 0.66 21.27 -18.62
N LEU A 19 1.63 21.53 -17.74
CA LEU A 19 2.59 20.51 -17.33
C LEU A 19 1.75 19.37 -16.73
N LEU A 20 1.57 18.29 -17.51
CA LEU A 20 1.02 17.03 -17.04
C LEU A 20 1.97 16.49 -15.96
N THR A 21 1.77 16.95 -14.73
CA THR A 21 2.46 16.44 -13.56
C THR A 21 1.75 15.17 -13.15
N SER A 22 2.20 14.04 -13.73
CA SER A 22 1.83 12.74 -13.18
C SER A 22 2.58 12.58 -11.86
N ALA A 23 1.88 12.73 -10.74
CA ALA A 23 2.41 12.32 -9.46
C ALA A 23 2.58 10.80 -9.50
N LYS A 24 3.83 10.33 -9.64
CA LYS A 24 4.13 8.91 -9.56
C LYS A 24 3.70 8.44 -8.17
N SER A 25 2.76 7.50 -8.12
CA SER A 25 2.35 6.88 -6.86
C SER A 25 3.59 6.33 -6.15
N GLY A 26 3.65 6.52 -4.83
CA GLY A 26 4.71 5.96 -3.98
C GLY A 26 4.64 4.45 -3.84
N TYR A 27 3.64 3.82 -4.45
CA TYR A 27 3.43 2.38 -4.48
C TYR A 27 3.11 1.92 -5.90
N TYR A 28 3.36 0.64 -6.14
CA TYR A 28 3.04 0.01 -7.41
C TYR A 28 1.52 -0.21 -7.53
N GLN A 29 0.96 0.19 -8.67
CA GLN A 29 -0.47 0.08 -8.96
C GLN A 29 -0.66 -0.29 -10.44
N PRO A 30 -1.22 -1.47 -10.76
CA PRO A 30 -1.52 -1.88 -12.12
C PRO A 30 -2.71 -1.09 -12.69
N ALA A 31 -2.92 -1.19 -14.00
CA ALA A 31 -4.08 -0.60 -14.65
C ALA A 31 -5.37 -1.31 -14.18
N LYS A 32 -6.43 -0.53 -13.97
CA LYS A 32 -7.74 -1.06 -13.57
C LYS A 32 -8.27 -2.06 -14.62
N GLU A 33 -8.84 -3.16 -14.14
CA GLU A 33 -9.41 -4.27 -14.91
C GLU A 33 -8.40 -4.94 -15.86
N SER A 34 -7.10 -4.83 -15.56
CA SER A 34 -6.05 -5.50 -16.32
C SER A 34 -5.76 -6.91 -15.79
N ASP A 35 -5.19 -7.76 -16.64
CA ASP A 35 -4.69 -9.08 -16.23
C ASP A 35 -3.62 -8.95 -15.12
N GLU A 36 -2.86 -7.86 -15.11
CA GLU A 36 -1.85 -7.58 -14.08
C GLU A 36 -2.48 -7.27 -12.72
N GLU A 37 -3.59 -6.52 -12.70
CA GLU A 37 -4.41 -6.30 -11.49
C GLU A 37 -4.99 -7.62 -10.98
N LEU A 38 -5.55 -8.44 -11.87
CA LEU A 38 -6.08 -9.76 -11.52
C LEU A 38 -5.01 -10.68 -10.90
N VAL A 39 -3.80 -10.70 -11.46
CA VAL A 39 -2.67 -11.48 -10.93
C VAL A 39 -2.22 -10.92 -9.57
N MET A 40 -2.24 -9.59 -9.40
CA MET A 40 -1.92 -8.95 -8.12
C MET A 40 -2.96 -9.27 -7.04
N ASP A 41 -4.25 -9.30 -7.37
CA ASP A 41 -5.32 -9.70 -6.46
C ASP A 41 -5.18 -11.15 -6.01
N LEU A 42 -4.81 -12.05 -6.94
CA LEU A 42 -4.47 -13.43 -6.61
C LEU A 42 -3.27 -13.50 -5.66
N PHE A 43 -2.22 -12.71 -5.92
CA PHE A 43 -1.05 -12.64 -5.05
C PHE A 43 -1.41 -12.18 -3.63
N PHE A 44 -2.19 -11.11 -3.48
CA PHE A 44 -2.64 -10.65 -2.16
C PHE A 44 -3.54 -11.67 -1.46
N SER A 45 -4.42 -12.35 -2.20
CA SER A 45 -5.27 -13.40 -1.64
C SER A 45 -4.46 -14.56 -1.04
N LEU A 46 -3.35 -14.93 -1.68
CA LEU A 46 -2.45 -15.97 -1.18
C LEU A 46 -1.57 -15.50 -0.01
N LEU A 47 -1.16 -14.24 -0.01
CA LEU A 47 -0.31 -13.65 1.03
C LEU A 47 -1.10 -13.29 2.30
N LEU A 48 -2.41 -13.03 2.18
CA LEU A 48 -3.25 -12.50 3.25
C LEU A 48 -3.21 -13.31 4.55
N PRO A 49 -3.27 -14.66 4.56
CA PRO A 49 -3.26 -15.41 5.81
C PRO A 49 -2.02 -15.11 6.66
N THR A 50 -0.82 -15.10 6.05
CA THR A 50 0.42 -14.77 6.75
C THR A 50 0.45 -13.32 7.23
N VAL A 51 -0.09 -12.37 6.44
CA VAL A 51 -0.21 -10.96 6.87
C VAL A 51 -1.14 -10.83 8.06
N GLN A 52 -2.28 -11.50 8.02
CA GLN A 52 -3.29 -11.46 9.06
C GLN A 52 -2.75 -12.03 10.39
N ASP A 53 -2.01 -13.14 10.34
CA ASP A 53 -1.37 -13.75 11.51
C ASP A 53 -0.35 -12.80 12.17
N GLU A 54 0.51 -12.18 11.37
CA GLU A 54 1.52 -11.24 11.88
C GLU A 54 0.90 -9.96 12.45
N VAL A 55 -0.20 -9.47 11.86
CA VAL A 55 -0.98 -8.35 12.41
C VAL A 55 -1.65 -8.74 13.72
N CYS A 56 -2.32 -9.89 13.79
CA CYS A 56 -2.92 -10.36 15.04
C CYS A 56 -1.88 -10.47 16.15
N LYS A 57 -0.71 -11.03 15.84
CA LYS A 57 0.40 -11.16 16.77
C LYS A 57 0.90 -9.80 17.25
N TYR A 58 1.19 -8.87 16.34
CA TYR A 58 1.68 -7.53 16.70
C TYR A 58 0.69 -6.77 17.60
N TYR A 59 -0.60 -6.83 17.29
CA TYR A 59 -1.62 -6.09 18.03
C TYR A 59 -2.13 -6.80 19.29
N SER A 60 -1.81 -8.07 19.49
CA SER A 60 -2.35 -8.91 20.58
C SER A 60 -2.14 -8.31 21.98
N ASP A 61 -1.02 -7.61 22.21
CA ASP A 61 -0.71 -6.98 23.50
C ASP A 61 -1.48 -5.67 23.75
N SER A 62 -1.96 -5.02 22.68
CA SER A 62 -2.58 -3.68 22.77
C SER A 62 -4.09 -3.69 22.51
N LEU A 63 -4.60 -4.69 21.80
CA LEU A 63 -6.00 -4.82 21.41
C LEU A 63 -6.58 -6.16 21.85
N ILE A 64 -7.84 -6.14 22.26
CA ILE A 64 -8.60 -7.33 22.67
C ILE A 64 -8.90 -8.19 21.45
N GLU A 65 -9.29 -7.55 20.35
CA GLU A 65 -9.62 -8.18 19.07
C GLU A 65 -8.48 -8.04 18.08
N CYS A 66 -8.35 -9.03 17.18
CA CYS A 66 -7.40 -8.94 16.09
C CYS A 66 -7.91 -7.96 15.01
N PRO A 67 -7.12 -6.94 14.63
CA PRO A 67 -7.44 -6.08 13.50
C PRO A 67 -7.43 -6.84 12.17
N MET A 68 -8.41 -6.56 11.31
CA MET A 68 -8.53 -7.15 9.98
C MET A 68 -7.67 -6.39 8.97
N VAL A 69 -7.11 -7.11 7.99
CA VAL A 69 -6.48 -6.54 6.80
C VAL A 69 -7.28 -6.93 5.57
N TYR A 70 -7.54 -5.96 4.68
CA TYR A 70 -8.22 -6.21 3.42
C TYR A 70 -7.23 -6.23 2.25
N PRO A 71 -7.27 -7.23 1.35
CA PRO A 71 -6.36 -7.32 0.20
C PRO A 71 -6.30 -6.06 -0.65
N TYR A 72 -7.44 -5.42 -0.90
CA TYR A 72 -7.54 -4.22 -1.74
C TYR A 72 -6.92 -2.97 -1.10
N GLU A 73 -6.56 -3.01 0.19
CA GLU A 73 -5.87 -1.92 0.89
C GLU A 73 -4.36 -2.13 0.99
N ILE A 74 -3.86 -3.30 0.57
CA ILE A 74 -2.43 -3.63 0.56
C ILE A 74 -1.74 -2.87 -0.57
N LYS A 75 -0.61 -2.22 -0.26
CA LYS A 75 0.21 -1.50 -1.23
C LYS A 75 1.59 -2.12 -1.32
N ILE A 76 2.03 -2.48 -2.53
CA ILE A 76 3.41 -2.92 -2.75
C ILE A 76 4.31 -1.67 -2.81
N LEU A 77 5.18 -1.51 -1.81
CA LEU A 77 6.18 -0.44 -1.78
C LEU A 77 7.43 -0.81 -2.57
N LYS A 78 7.86 -2.08 -2.45
CA LYS A 78 9.03 -2.61 -3.15
C LYS A 78 8.84 -4.10 -3.39
N MET A 79 9.22 -4.57 -4.58
CA MET A 79 9.29 -5.99 -4.91
C MET A 79 10.51 -6.23 -5.78
N GLU A 80 11.35 -7.18 -5.40
CA GLU A 80 12.55 -7.52 -6.16
C GLU A 80 12.86 -9.02 -6.09
N ARG A 81 13.48 -9.53 -7.16
CA ARG A 81 14.11 -10.86 -7.15
C ARG A 81 15.48 -10.74 -6.54
N THR A 82 15.77 -11.54 -5.52
CA THR A 82 17.07 -11.49 -4.82
C THR A 82 18.09 -12.48 -5.41
N ASN A 83 17.66 -13.42 -6.26
CA ASN A 83 18.50 -14.43 -6.90
C ASN A 83 18.55 -14.33 -8.43
N HIS A 84 18.58 -13.10 -8.97
CA HIS A 84 18.76 -12.79 -10.39
C HIS A 84 17.57 -13.16 -11.32
N TYR A 85 17.77 -12.94 -12.63
CA TYR A 85 16.74 -13.08 -13.66
C TYR A 85 16.15 -14.49 -13.70
N ARG A 86 14.81 -14.57 -13.68
CA ARG A 86 14.00 -15.80 -13.52
C ARG A 86 14.28 -16.63 -12.27
N GLY A 87 14.88 -16.04 -11.24
CA GLY A 87 14.87 -16.61 -9.90
C GLY A 87 13.48 -16.48 -9.24
N TYR A 88 13.19 -17.41 -8.33
CA TYR A 88 11.92 -17.47 -7.58
C TYR A 88 12.09 -17.13 -6.09
N ILE A 89 13.12 -16.36 -5.74
CA ILE A 89 13.30 -15.82 -4.39
C ILE A 89 13.03 -14.31 -4.46
N PHE A 90 12.00 -13.88 -3.75
CA PHE A 90 11.54 -12.50 -3.76
C PHE A 90 11.69 -11.86 -2.39
N SER A 91 12.07 -10.59 -2.36
CA SER A 91 11.84 -9.71 -1.20
C SER A 91 10.69 -8.77 -1.56
N VAL A 92 9.66 -8.73 -0.73
CA VAL A 92 8.45 -7.93 -0.96
C VAL A 92 8.16 -7.11 0.27
N THR A 93 8.17 -5.79 0.14
CA THR A 93 7.74 -4.86 1.18
C THR A 93 6.37 -4.32 0.84
N ILE A 94 5.41 -4.58 1.71
CA ILE A 94 4.03 -4.08 1.62
C ILE A 94 3.76 -3.06 2.71
N GLU A 95 2.86 -2.12 2.44
CA GLU A 95 2.19 -1.29 3.43
C GLU A 95 0.75 -1.76 3.60
N ILE A 96 0.30 -1.84 4.84
CA ILE A 96 -1.06 -2.23 5.22
C ILE A 96 -1.66 -1.20 6.17
N THR A 97 -2.98 -1.19 6.25
CA THR A 97 -3.74 -0.40 7.23
C THR A 97 -4.74 -1.32 7.92
N PRO A 98 -4.36 -1.98 9.04
CA PRO A 98 -5.27 -2.84 9.75
C PRO A 98 -6.43 -2.04 10.36
N VAL A 99 -7.61 -2.66 10.43
CA VAL A 99 -8.84 -2.00 10.89
C VAL A 99 -9.64 -2.82 11.90
N LEU A 100 -10.45 -2.14 12.72
CA LEU A 100 -11.45 -2.74 13.61
C LEU A 100 -12.87 -2.32 13.20
N GLY A 101 -13.82 -3.25 13.33
CA GLY A 101 -15.24 -3.02 13.05
C GLY A 101 -15.50 -2.49 11.64
N ALA A 102 -16.27 -1.41 11.53
CA ALA A 102 -16.65 -0.76 10.27
C ALA A 102 -15.49 0.04 9.62
N HIS A 103 -14.36 -0.61 9.36
CA HIS A 103 -13.16 -0.05 8.72
C HIS A 103 -12.49 1.11 9.51
N ASN A 104 -12.46 1.03 10.84
CA ASN A 104 -11.73 2.03 11.65
C ASN A 104 -10.24 1.66 11.70
N PRO A 105 -9.33 2.47 11.12
CA PRO A 105 -7.91 2.15 11.11
C PRO A 105 -7.34 2.17 12.53
N VAL A 106 -6.47 1.20 12.82
CA VAL A 106 -5.72 1.13 14.08
C VAL A 106 -4.24 1.40 13.88
N GLY A 107 -3.74 1.09 12.68
CA GLY A 107 -2.32 1.21 12.36
C GLY A 107 -2.07 1.49 10.90
N ARG A 108 -0.85 1.96 10.63
CA ARG A 108 -0.20 1.84 9.33
C ARG A 108 1.11 1.12 9.56
N ASP A 109 1.29 0.00 8.89
CA ASP A 109 2.41 -0.90 9.10
C ASP A 109 3.08 -1.25 7.79
N GLN A 110 4.38 -1.53 7.85
CA GLN A 110 5.16 -2.03 6.74
C GLN A 110 5.69 -3.41 7.08
N LEU A 111 5.42 -4.39 6.24
CA LEU A 111 5.86 -5.76 6.40
C LEU A 111 6.78 -6.12 5.23
N THR A 112 7.95 -6.64 5.53
CA THR A 112 8.89 -7.15 4.52
C THR A 112 8.92 -8.67 4.61
N TYR A 113 8.57 -9.32 3.51
CA TYR A 113 8.54 -10.76 3.36
C TYR A 113 9.64 -11.24 2.44
N LYS A 114 10.22 -12.39 2.78
CA LYS A 114 10.94 -13.24 1.86
C LYS A 114 10.01 -14.34 1.37
N ILE A 115 9.81 -14.41 0.06
CA ILE A 115 8.94 -15.39 -0.59
C ILE A 115 9.80 -16.31 -1.45
N THR A 116 9.66 -17.61 -1.23
CA THR A 116 10.33 -18.67 -1.98
C THR A 116 9.30 -19.67 -2.50
N PRO A 117 9.66 -20.64 -3.37
CA PRO A 117 8.72 -21.68 -3.81
C PRO A 117 8.19 -22.57 -2.68
N SER A 118 8.85 -22.57 -1.52
CA SER A 118 8.55 -23.47 -0.41
C SER A 118 7.98 -22.75 0.81
N ASP A 119 8.15 -21.43 0.92
CA ASP A 119 7.86 -20.71 2.16
C ASP A 119 7.65 -19.21 1.94
N VAL A 120 6.88 -18.60 2.85
CA VAL A 120 6.63 -17.16 3.00
C VAL A 120 7.03 -16.76 4.41
N THR A 121 8.19 -16.12 4.55
CA THR A 121 8.74 -15.75 5.86
C THR A 121 8.69 -14.24 6.06
N LEU A 122 8.16 -13.77 7.20
CA LEU A 122 8.27 -12.36 7.59
C LEU A 122 9.72 -12.07 8.03
N GLU A 123 10.38 -11.14 7.35
CA GLU A 123 11.72 -10.67 7.73
C GLU A 123 11.67 -9.44 8.65
N GLN A 124 10.66 -8.57 8.47
CA GLN A 124 10.53 -7.35 9.26
C GLN A 124 9.08 -6.89 9.38
N PHE A 125 8.65 -6.54 10.59
CA PHE A 125 7.43 -5.78 10.87
C PHE A 125 7.81 -4.38 11.37
N LYS A 126 7.38 -3.33 10.69
CA LYS A 126 7.66 -1.94 11.05
C LYS A 126 6.38 -1.12 11.14
N HIS A 127 5.96 -0.84 12.36
CA HIS A 127 4.86 0.09 12.64
C HIS A 127 5.25 1.52 12.27
N GLN A 128 4.39 2.22 11.53
CA GLN A 128 4.62 3.60 11.10
C GLN A 128 3.79 4.59 11.90
N LYS A 129 2.54 4.24 12.18
CA LYS A 129 1.57 5.16 12.76
C LYS A 129 0.46 4.42 13.48
N THR A 130 0.12 4.88 14.67
CA THR A 130 -1.12 4.51 15.38
C THR A 130 -2.22 5.51 15.04
N PHE A 131 -3.43 5.02 14.82
CA PHE A 131 -4.62 5.86 14.65
C PHE A 131 -5.49 5.81 15.91
N GLU A 132 -6.09 6.94 16.27
CA GLU A 132 -7.00 6.98 17.42
C GLU A 132 -8.31 6.30 17.08
N LEU A 133 -8.70 5.35 17.92
CA LEU A 133 -10.02 4.71 17.82
C LEU A 133 -11.13 5.70 18.19
N PRO A 134 -12.30 5.61 17.54
CA PRO A 134 -13.46 6.38 17.95
C PRO A 134 -13.92 5.97 19.37
N PRO A 135 -14.66 6.84 20.08
CA PRO A 135 -15.07 6.58 21.47
C PRO A 135 -15.77 5.22 21.70
N HIS A 136 -16.56 4.77 20.73
CA HIS A 136 -17.32 3.51 20.81
C HIS A 136 -16.49 2.24 20.60
N LEU A 137 -15.18 2.35 20.33
CA LEU A 137 -14.24 1.22 20.21
C LEU A 137 -13.09 1.28 21.23
N GLN A 138 -13.12 2.23 22.17
CA GLN A 138 -12.03 2.41 23.14
C GLN A 138 -11.93 1.24 24.13
N ASP A 139 -13.03 0.55 24.37
CA ASP A 139 -13.13 -0.66 25.18
C ASP A 139 -12.37 -1.85 24.58
N LEU A 140 -12.10 -1.84 23.28
CA LEU A 140 -11.28 -2.85 22.60
C LEU A 140 -9.77 -2.69 22.85
N LYS A 141 -9.34 -1.59 23.48
CA LYS A 141 -7.94 -1.45 23.91
C LYS A 141 -7.71 -2.26 25.18
N ARG A 142 -6.60 -3.00 25.23
CA ARG A 142 -6.17 -3.61 26.50
C ARG A 142 -5.73 -2.52 27.46
N LYS A 143 -6.14 -2.64 28.72
CA LYS A 143 -5.65 -1.77 29.79
C LYS A 143 -4.17 -2.06 29.99
N GLN A 144 -3.34 -1.02 29.82
CA GLN A 144 -1.93 -1.05 30.20
C GLN A 144 -1.78 -1.01 31.72
#